data_AF-A0A6G8NHL4-F1
#
_entry.id   AF-A0A6G8NHL4-F1
#
_cell.length_a   1.000
_cell.length_b   1.000
_cell.length_c   1.000
_cell.angle_alpha   90.00
_cell.angle_beta   90.00
_cell.angle_gamma   90.00
#
_symmetry.space_group_name_H-M   'P 1'
#
loop_
_entity.id
_entity.type
_entity.pdbx_description
1 polymer ?
#
loop_
_entity_poly.entity_id
_entity_poly.type
_entity_poly.pdbx_seq_one_letter_code
_entity_poly.pdbx_strand_id
1 'polypeptide(L)'
;MNQPQPDRTSNTQRFFINPRAFVLSIEIEPGQHQLVTEGDDQHHGLLCFLSPMDAHIEGTFRARPGLSYSVLSTWSLSEKSFLADNGLLVAVLHLGWSARNGRLLLRQDGIPRQYGGPLLTWAGKDRPITFEVSATALCTLDRIYEHAGLFAWRETCESLLKEASEDLRTTAIQAVLAARTMTPKGDDPATQTALFDPEFQQWHFLPVAITDDQPIND
;
A
#
# COMPACT_ATOMS: atom_id res chain seq x y z
N MET A 1 12.02 23.83 -46.01
CA MET A 1 11.39 24.00 -44.69
C MET A 1 10.95 22.63 -44.21
N ASN A 2 11.78 21.96 -43.42
CA ASN A 2 11.39 20.71 -42.76
C ASN A 2 10.65 21.08 -41.48
N GLN A 3 9.35 20.77 -41.43
CA GLN A 3 8.62 20.76 -40.16
C GLN A 3 9.17 19.60 -39.31
N PRO A 4 9.48 19.82 -38.02
CA PRO A 4 9.78 18.73 -37.12
C PRO A 4 8.52 17.89 -36.93
N GLN A 5 8.63 16.58 -37.17
CA GLN A 5 7.61 15.62 -36.76
C GLN A 5 7.44 15.70 -35.25
N PRO A 6 6.19 15.71 -34.72
CA PRO A 6 5.97 15.61 -33.30
C PRO A 6 6.54 14.28 -32.80
N ASP A 7 7.33 14.40 -31.74
CA ASP A 7 7.94 13.32 -31.00
C ASP A 7 6.88 12.23 -30.72
N ARG A 8 7.23 10.98 -31.00
CA ARG A 8 6.37 9.83 -30.75
C ARG A 8 6.19 9.72 -29.24
N THR A 9 5.09 10.27 -28.75
CA THR A 9 4.39 9.97 -27.49
C THR A 9 5.15 9.00 -26.59
N SER A 10 5.71 9.50 -25.49
CA SER A 10 6.18 8.66 -24.38
C SER A 10 5.00 7.79 -23.94
N ASN A 11 5.00 6.52 -24.36
CA ASN A 11 4.00 5.57 -23.90
C ASN A 11 4.40 5.19 -22.48
N THR A 12 3.96 5.97 -21.49
CA THR A 12 4.26 5.70 -20.09
C THR A 12 3.63 4.36 -19.75
N GLN A 13 4.47 3.33 -19.61
CA GLN A 13 4.07 1.99 -19.16
C GLN A 13 3.31 2.15 -17.85
N ARG A 14 2.07 1.63 -17.78
CA ARG A 14 1.27 1.66 -16.55
C ARG A 14 1.38 0.31 -15.87
N PHE A 15 1.72 0.34 -14.59
CA PHE A 15 1.71 -0.82 -13.70
C PHE A 15 0.48 -0.76 -12.79
N PHE A 16 0.02 -1.92 -12.32
CA PHE A 16 -1.16 -2.05 -11.47
C PHE A 16 -2.40 -1.47 -12.17
N ILE A 17 -2.75 -2.05 -13.32
CA ILE A 17 -3.91 -1.63 -14.10
C ILE A 17 -5.19 -2.15 -13.44
N ASN A 18 -5.20 -3.40 -12.96
CA ASN A 18 -6.35 -3.99 -12.31
C ASN A 18 -5.94 -5.05 -11.25
N PRO A 19 -6.12 -4.76 -9.95
CA PRO A 19 -6.67 -3.52 -9.39
C PRO A 19 -5.69 -2.34 -9.49
N ARG A 20 -6.23 -1.12 -9.41
CA ARG A 20 -5.40 0.09 -9.29
C ARG A 20 -4.68 0.07 -7.95
N ALA A 21 -3.41 0.46 -7.97
CA ALA A 21 -2.62 0.63 -6.76
C ALA A 21 -2.30 2.10 -6.48
N PHE A 22 -2.05 2.37 -5.21
CA PHE A 22 -1.68 3.67 -4.67
C PHE A 22 -0.34 3.58 -3.96
N VAL A 23 0.40 4.68 -3.96
CA VAL A 23 1.63 4.86 -3.19
C VAL A 23 1.49 6.09 -2.31
N LEU A 24 2.32 6.16 -1.29
CA LEU A 24 2.37 7.28 -0.38
C LEU A 24 3.62 8.12 -0.67
N SER A 25 3.44 9.44 -0.79
CA SER A 25 4.51 10.43 -0.82
C SER A 25 4.44 11.24 0.47
N ILE A 26 5.50 11.22 1.27
CA ILE A 26 5.59 11.99 2.52
C ILE A 26 6.54 13.16 2.34
N GLU A 27 6.16 14.30 2.91
CA GLU A 27 7.07 15.44 3.05
C GLU A 27 8.06 15.15 4.19
N ILE A 28 9.36 15.20 3.90
CA ILE A 28 10.43 14.97 4.88
C ILE A 28 11.02 16.29 5.39
N GLU A 29 11.01 17.30 4.53
CA GLU A 29 11.33 18.70 4.81
C GLU A 29 10.36 19.56 3.97
N PRO A 30 10.10 20.83 4.34
CA PRO A 30 9.21 21.70 3.57
C PRO A 30 9.53 21.72 2.06
N GLY A 31 8.60 21.21 1.24
CA GLY A 31 8.71 21.07 -0.21
C GLY A 31 9.54 19.88 -0.72
N GLN A 32 10.17 19.09 0.17
CA GLN A 32 10.88 17.87 -0.18
C GLN A 32 10.03 16.64 0.12
N HIS A 33 9.71 15.91 -0.93
CA HIS A 33 8.88 14.72 -0.85
C HIS A 33 9.66 13.45 -1.15
N GLN A 34 9.35 12.39 -0.42
CA GLN A 34 9.90 11.06 -0.61
C GLN A 34 8.77 10.05 -0.73
N LEU A 35 8.86 9.16 -1.72
CA LEU A 35 7.96 8.01 -1.80
C LEU A 35 8.28 7.03 -0.67
N VAL A 36 7.23 6.52 -0.04
CA VAL A 36 7.38 5.55 1.05
C VAL A 36 7.76 4.20 0.47
N THR A 37 8.87 3.68 0.97
CA THR A 37 9.36 2.34 0.70
C THR A 37 9.27 1.48 1.95
N GLU A 38 9.10 0.20 1.75
CA GLU A 38 9.15 -0.84 2.78
C GLU A 38 9.95 -2.02 2.26
N GLY A 39 10.31 -2.93 3.16
CA GLY A 39 11.09 -4.09 2.78
C GLY A 39 11.77 -4.78 3.93
N ASP A 40 12.38 -5.92 3.62
CA ASP A 40 13.37 -6.57 4.46
C ASP A 40 14.79 -6.31 3.91
N ASP A 41 15.79 -6.99 4.48
CA ASP A 41 17.18 -6.88 4.05
C ASP A 41 17.41 -7.37 2.61
N GLN A 42 16.47 -8.12 2.02
CA GLN A 42 16.58 -8.73 0.69
C GLN A 42 15.80 -7.94 -0.37
N HIS A 43 14.67 -7.36 -0.01
CA HIS A 43 13.75 -6.70 -0.92
C HIS A 43 13.26 -5.39 -0.32
N HIS A 44 13.71 -4.28 -0.89
CA HIS A 44 13.26 -2.93 -0.57
C HIS A 44 12.55 -2.34 -1.78
N GLY A 45 11.28 -1.99 -1.64
CA GLY A 45 10.44 -1.51 -2.74
C GLY A 45 9.42 -0.48 -2.30
N LEU A 46 8.75 0.13 -3.28
CA LEU A 46 7.66 1.06 -3.00
C LEU A 46 6.53 0.34 -2.28
N LEU A 47 6.05 0.94 -1.18
CA LEU A 47 4.87 0.46 -0.48
C LEU A 47 3.63 0.79 -1.31
N CYS A 48 2.93 -0.25 -1.75
CA CYS A 48 1.76 -0.18 -2.61
C CYS A 48 0.50 -0.63 -1.86
N PHE A 49 -0.57 0.12 -2.04
CA PHE A 49 -1.88 -0.13 -1.44
C PHE A 49 -2.91 -0.39 -2.53
N LEU A 50 -3.81 -1.34 -2.31
CA LEU A 50 -4.97 -1.55 -3.18
C LEU A 50 -6.22 -0.82 -2.66
N SER A 51 -6.18 -0.37 -1.40
CA SER A 51 -7.18 0.50 -0.77
C SER A 51 -6.63 1.93 -0.69
N PRO A 52 -7.31 2.93 -1.29
CA PRO A 52 -6.92 4.33 -1.10
C PRO A 52 -7.08 4.78 0.36
N MET A 53 -8.04 4.20 1.09
CA MET A 53 -8.21 4.47 2.52
C MET A 53 -6.99 4.01 3.31
N ASP A 54 -6.46 2.82 3.02
CA ASP A 54 -5.29 2.29 3.74
C ASP A 54 -4.07 3.17 3.51
N ALA A 55 -3.88 3.67 2.29
CA ALA A 55 -2.83 4.62 1.96
C ALA A 55 -2.98 5.94 2.75
N HIS A 56 -4.20 6.44 2.93
CA HIS A 56 -4.47 7.63 3.75
C HIS A 56 -4.25 7.39 5.25
N ILE A 57 -4.64 6.22 5.77
CA ILE A 57 -4.39 5.83 7.15
C ILE A 57 -2.89 5.75 7.41
N GLU A 58 -2.14 5.09 6.54
CA GLU A 58 -0.69 5.01 6.63
C GLU A 58 -0.04 6.39 6.54
N GLY A 59 -0.50 7.23 5.60
CA GLY A 59 -0.07 8.61 5.46
C GLY A 59 -0.27 9.41 6.74
N THR A 60 -1.40 9.20 7.40
CA THR A 60 -1.75 9.89 8.66
C THR A 60 -0.87 9.41 9.82
N PHE A 61 -0.56 8.12 9.91
CA PHE A 61 0.40 7.62 10.90
C PHE A 61 1.81 8.21 10.70
N ARG A 62 2.22 8.40 9.44
CA ARG A 62 3.58 8.90 9.08
C ARG A 62 3.71 10.41 9.11
N ALA A 63 2.60 11.15 9.00
CA ALA A 63 2.60 12.59 9.01
C ALA A 63 3.18 13.13 10.32
N ARG A 64 4.26 13.91 10.22
CA ARG A 64 4.79 14.66 11.37
C ARG A 64 4.10 16.02 11.48
N PRO A 65 4.04 16.63 12.68
CA PRO A 65 3.52 18.00 12.81
C PRO A 65 4.21 18.95 11.84
N GLY A 66 3.42 19.60 10.98
CA GLY A 66 3.91 20.55 9.98
C GLY A 66 4.40 19.94 8.65
N LEU A 67 4.35 18.62 8.50
CA LEU A 67 4.68 17.93 7.25
C LEU A 67 3.42 17.30 6.64
N SER A 68 3.30 17.39 5.32
CA SER A 68 2.17 16.85 4.57
C SER A 68 2.46 15.46 3.99
N TYR A 69 1.40 14.80 3.52
CA TYR A 69 1.52 13.60 2.69
C TYR A 69 0.50 13.65 1.56
N SER A 70 0.80 12.94 0.49
CA SER A 70 -0.06 12.77 -0.68
C SER A 70 -0.17 11.29 -1.03
N VAL A 71 -1.40 10.83 -1.30
CA VAL A 71 -1.66 9.52 -1.88
C VAL A 71 -1.68 9.69 -3.40
N LEU A 72 -0.84 8.93 -4.10
CA LEU A 72 -0.68 9.02 -5.55
C LEU A 72 -1.08 7.69 -6.19
N SER A 73 -1.69 7.73 -7.37
CA SER A 73 -1.85 6.53 -8.19
C SER A 73 -0.48 6.08 -8.70
N THR A 74 -0.23 4.77 -8.76
CA THR A 74 0.97 4.23 -9.41
C THR A 74 1.10 4.68 -10.88
N TRP A 75 0.00 5.05 -11.54
CA TRP A 75 0.01 5.52 -12.92
C TRP A 75 0.65 6.90 -13.10
N SER A 76 0.83 7.67 -12.02
CA SER A 76 1.61 8.92 -12.06
C SER A 76 3.11 8.70 -11.91
N LEU A 77 3.55 7.46 -11.65
CA LEU A 77 4.95 7.12 -11.47
C LEU A 77 5.57 6.60 -12.77
N SER A 78 6.89 6.75 -12.87
CA SER A 78 7.68 6.10 -13.91
C SER A 78 8.00 4.66 -13.51
N GLU A 79 8.19 3.77 -14.48
CA GLU A 79 8.68 2.40 -14.23
C GLU A 79 9.98 2.36 -13.41
N LYS A 80 10.84 3.38 -13.57
CA LYS A 80 12.10 3.52 -12.84
C LYS A 80 11.90 3.64 -11.32
N SER A 81 10.71 4.06 -10.89
CA SER A 81 10.36 4.13 -9.47
C SER A 81 10.23 2.74 -8.82
N PHE A 82 10.05 1.69 -9.63
CA PHE A 82 9.95 0.30 -9.17
C PHE A 82 11.20 -0.53 -9.49
N LEU A 83 12.15 0.01 -10.27
CA LEU A 83 13.30 -0.73 -10.77
C LEU A 83 14.46 -0.70 -9.76
N ALA A 84 14.87 -1.86 -9.28
CA ALA A 84 16.10 -2.06 -8.53
C ALA A 84 17.32 -2.14 -9.46
N ASP A 85 18.52 -1.90 -8.90
CA ASP A 85 19.79 -1.84 -9.66
C ASP A 85 20.10 -3.12 -10.46
N ASN A 86 19.58 -4.26 -10.01
CA ASN A 86 19.76 -5.56 -10.65
C ASN A 86 18.80 -5.80 -11.83
N GLY A 87 17.89 -4.87 -12.14
CA GLY A 87 16.88 -5.02 -13.19
C GLY A 87 15.60 -5.73 -12.73
N LEU A 88 15.43 -5.95 -11.42
CA LEU A 88 14.21 -6.46 -10.82
C LEU A 88 13.24 -5.30 -10.53
N LEU A 89 11.97 -5.48 -10.85
CA LEU A 89 10.90 -4.61 -10.37
C LEU A 89 10.48 -5.09 -8.98
N VAL A 90 10.42 -4.16 -8.03
CA VAL A 90 10.14 -4.43 -6.62
C VAL A 90 9.07 -3.46 -6.11
N ALA A 91 8.02 -4.03 -5.54
CA ALA A 91 7.00 -3.34 -4.76
C ALA A 91 6.74 -4.15 -3.49
N VAL A 92 6.24 -3.51 -2.44
CA VAL A 92 5.74 -4.18 -1.24
C VAL A 92 4.25 -3.95 -1.17
N LEU A 93 3.47 -5.02 -1.26
CA LEU A 93 2.03 -4.95 -1.21
C LEU A 93 1.54 -4.91 0.23
N HIS A 94 0.80 -3.87 0.59
CA HIS A 94 0.07 -3.77 1.85
C HIS A 94 -1.19 -4.64 1.80
N LEU A 95 -1.37 -5.47 2.83
CA LEU A 95 -2.56 -6.33 3.02
C LEU A 95 -3.26 -6.07 4.37
N GLY A 96 -2.79 -5.09 5.15
CA GLY A 96 -3.29 -4.74 6.47
C GLY A 96 -2.18 -4.36 7.44
N TRP A 97 -2.50 -4.29 8.73
CA TRP A 97 -1.53 -3.98 9.77
C TRP A 97 -1.35 -5.16 10.73
N SER A 98 -0.11 -5.41 11.16
CA SER A 98 0.19 -6.39 12.20
C SER A 98 -0.45 -5.97 13.53
N ALA A 99 -1.12 -6.90 14.19
CA ALA A 99 -1.84 -6.65 15.43
C ALA A 99 -1.71 -7.79 16.45
N ARG A 100 -2.01 -7.46 17.71
CA ARG A 100 -2.10 -8.41 18.82
C ARG A 100 -3.08 -7.91 19.87
N ASN A 101 -3.94 -8.80 20.38
CA ASN A 101 -4.94 -8.50 21.40
C ASN A 101 -5.82 -7.28 21.06
N GLY A 102 -6.21 -7.14 19.78
CA GLY A 102 -7.01 -6.02 19.30
C GLY A 102 -6.29 -4.67 19.33
N ARG A 103 -4.96 -4.68 19.14
CA ARG A 103 -4.12 -3.47 19.08
C ARG A 103 -3.13 -3.58 17.92
N LEU A 104 -2.93 -2.49 17.21
CA LEU A 104 -1.89 -2.37 16.18
C LEU A 104 -0.51 -2.44 16.83
N LEU A 105 0.38 -3.25 16.27
CA LEU A 105 1.77 -3.32 16.70
C LEU A 105 2.53 -2.15 16.09
N LEU A 106 3.13 -1.31 16.91
CA LEU A 106 3.98 -0.22 16.45
C LEU A 106 5.43 -0.69 16.26
N ARG A 107 6.10 -0.13 15.27
CA ARG A 107 7.56 -0.15 15.14
C ARG A 107 8.20 0.85 16.12
N GLN A 108 9.53 0.85 16.19
CA GLN A 108 10.27 1.78 17.06
C GLN A 108 10.07 3.25 16.67
N ASP A 109 9.77 3.52 15.40
CA ASP A 109 9.46 4.85 14.87
C ASP A 109 8.03 5.31 15.16
N GLY A 110 7.22 4.49 15.85
CA GLY A 110 5.83 4.80 16.19
C GLY A 110 4.82 4.50 15.07
N ILE A 111 5.26 4.02 13.91
CA ILE A 111 4.39 3.66 12.79
C ILE A 111 3.90 2.22 12.96
N PRO A 112 2.62 1.91 12.69
CA PRO A 112 2.14 0.54 12.68
C PRO A 112 2.96 -0.35 11.75
N ARG A 113 3.30 -1.54 12.24
CA ARG A 113 3.94 -2.58 11.44
C ARG A 113 2.94 -3.05 10.39
N GLN A 114 3.36 -3.04 9.15
CA GLN A 114 2.54 -3.51 8.03
C GLN A 114 2.43 -5.03 8.07
N TYR A 115 1.33 -5.55 7.53
CA TYR A 115 1.19 -6.94 7.12
C TYR A 115 1.11 -6.94 5.59
N GLY A 116 1.94 -7.74 4.94
CA GLY A 116 2.14 -7.67 3.50
C GLY A 116 3.41 -8.37 3.06
N GLY A 117 3.78 -8.20 1.80
CA GLY A 117 4.98 -8.84 1.26
C GLY A 117 5.43 -8.30 -0.10
N PRO A 118 6.64 -8.68 -0.52
CA PRO A 118 7.21 -8.19 -1.77
C PRO A 118 6.47 -8.80 -2.97
N LEU A 119 6.25 -7.98 -4.00
CA LEU A 119 5.92 -8.38 -5.36
C LEU A 119 7.16 -8.16 -6.24
N LEU A 120 7.58 -9.21 -6.95
CA LEU A 120 8.84 -9.24 -7.68
C LEU A 120 8.63 -9.67 -9.13
N THR A 121 9.10 -8.86 -10.09
CA THR A 121 9.06 -9.22 -11.52
C THR A 121 10.31 -8.76 -12.24
N TRP A 122 10.90 -9.59 -13.10
CA TRP A 122 12.04 -9.18 -13.91
C TRP A 122 11.63 -8.21 -15.03
N ALA A 123 12.37 -7.11 -15.19
CA ALA A 123 12.23 -6.24 -16.35
C ALA A 123 12.72 -6.99 -17.61
N GLY A 124 11.78 -7.50 -18.41
CA GLY A 124 12.10 -8.19 -19.67
C GLY A 124 12.68 -7.21 -20.71
N LYS A 125 13.66 -7.66 -21.50
CA LYS A 125 14.26 -6.86 -22.59
C LYS A 125 13.40 -6.80 -23.86
N ASP A 126 12.62 -7.85 -24.11
CA ASP A 126 11.96 -8.07 -25.42
C ASP A 126 10.42 -8.07 -25.36
N ARG A 127 9.82 -7.74 -24.22
CA ARG A 127 8.36 -7.66 -24.02
C ARG A 127 7.99 -6.41 -23.24
N PRO A 128 6.78 -5.87 -23.43
CA PRO A 128 6.26 -4.83 -22.55
C PRO A 128 6.33 -5.31 -21.11
N ILE A 129 6.97 -4.53 -20.25
CA ILE A 129 7.14 -4.88 -18.84
C ILE A 129 5.76 -4.78 -18.17
N THR A 130 5.26 -5.86 -17.57
CA THR A 130 4.01 -5.81 -16.78
C THR A 130 4.36 -5.99 -15.32
N PHE A 131 3.84 -5.11 -14.48
CA PHE A 131 3.97 -5.24 -13.03
C PHE A 131 2.58 -5.10 -12.42
N GLU A 132 1.97 -6.25 -12.15
CA GLU A 132 0.59 -6.39 -11.73
C GLU A 132 0.55 -7.21 -10.44
N VAL A 133 -0.57 -7.11 -9.71
CA VAL A 133 -0.79 -7.94 -8.53
C VAL A 133 -1.00 -9.38 -8.99
N SER A 134 -0.27 -10.32 -8.40
CA SER A 134 -0.44 -11.75 -8.70
C SER A 134 -1.84 -12.24 -8.34
N ALA A 135 -2.30 -13.29 -9.01
CA ALA A 135 -3.58 -13.91 -8.68
C ALA A 135 -3.59 -14.43 -7.24
N THR A 136 -2.46 -14.97 -6.77
CA THR A 136 -2.31 -15.48 -5.40
C THR A 136 -2.39 -14.36 -4.35
N ALA A 137 -1.75 -13.21 -4.61
CA ALA A 137 -1.86 -12.05 -3.74
C ALA A 137 -3.30 -11.50 -3.69
N LEU A 138 -3.98 -11.44 -4.84
CA LEU A 138 -5.39 -11.01 -4.89
C LEU A 138 -6.31 -11.97 -4.15
N CYS A 139 -6.14 -13.28 -4.32
CA CYS A 139 -6.92 -14.29 -3.60
C CYS A 139 -6.69 -14.20 -2.09
N THR A 140 -5.45 -13.96 -1.68
CA THR A 140 -5.11 -13.73 -0.26
C THR A 140 -5.84 -12.49 0.26
N LEU A 141 -5.82 -11.39 -0.48
CA LEU A 141 -6.49 -10.17 -0.08
C LEU A 141 -8.02 -10.34 0.00
N ASP A 142 -8.63 -10.94 -1.02
CA ASP A 142 -10.07 -11.24 -1.04
C ASP A 142 -10.45 -12.07 0.19
N ARG A 143 -9.67 -13.10 0.53
CA ARG A 143 -9.89 -13.92 1.74
C ARG A 143 -9.81 -13.09 3.02
N ILE A 144 -8.84 -12.19 3.16
CA ILE A 144 -8.70 -11.34 4.36
C ILE A 144 -9.93 -10.44 4.50
N TYR A 145 -10.33 -9.75 3.44
CA TYR A 145 -11.51 -8.87 3.46
C TYR A 145 -12.81 -9.66 3.72
N GLU A 146 -13.01 -10.82 3.10
CA GLU A 146 -14.17 -11.68 3.34
C GLU A 146 -14.28 -12.11 4.82
N HIS A 147 -13.17 -12.50 5.44
CA HIS A 147 -13.16 -12.86 6.86
C HIS A 147 -13.39 -11.66 7.79
N ALA A 148 -13.07 -10.44 7.34
CA ALA A 148 -13.46 -9.21 8.03
C ALA A 148 -14.95 -8.87 7.85
N GLY A 149 -15.68 -9.56 6.97
CA GLY A 149 -17.05 -9.25 6.60
C GLY A 149 -17.17 -8.18 5.50
N LEU A 150 -16.06 -7.83 4.86
CA LEU A 150 -15.93 -6.75 3.88
C LEU A 150 -15.99 -7.30 2.45
N PHE A 151 -17.08 -7.99 2.11
CA PHE A 151 -17.22 -8.73 0.86
C PHE A 151 -17.14 -7.87 -0.42
N ALA A 152 -17.53 -6.58 -0.34
CA ALA A 152 -17.55 -5.65 -1.47
C ALA A 152 -16.37 -4.66 -1.45
N TRP A 153 -15.21 -5.07 -0.91
CA TRP A 153 -14.10 -4.16 -0.67
C TRP A 153 -13.58 -3.47 -1.94
N ARG A 154 -13.63 -4.14 -3.10
CA ARG A 154 -13.20 -3.57 -4.39
C ARG A 154 -14.15 -2.45 -4.83
N GLU A 155 -15.45 -2.67 -4.75
CA GLU A 155 -16.49 -1.69 -5.03
C GLU A 155 -16.44 -0.52 -4.05
N THR A 156 -16.15 -0.80 -2.77
CA THR A 156 -15.88 0.24 -1.77
C THR A 156 -14.67 1.08 -2.17
N CYS A 157 -13.56 0.46 -2.55
CA CYS A 157 -12.37 1.17 -3.02
C CYS A 157 -12.67 2.02 -4.26
N GLU A 158 -13.39 1.50 -5.25
CA GLU A 158 -13.81 2.26 -6.44
C GLU A 158 -14.73 3.45 -6.11
N SER A 159 -15.56 3.31 -5.07
CA SER A 159 -16.44 4.38 -4.60
C SER A 159 -15.64 5.47 -3.88
N LEU A 160 -14.69 5.09 -3.02
CA LEU A 160 -13.80 6.01 -2.33
C LEU A 160 -12.96 6.85 -3.31
N LEU A 161 -12.61 6.33 -4.48
CA LEU A 161 -11.90 7.09 -5.53
C LEU A 161 -12.71 8.25 -6.12
N LYS A 162 -14.03 8.29 -5.90
CA LYS A 162 -14.91 9.37 -6.34
C LYS A 162 -15.05 10.45 -5.27
N GLU A 163 -14.61 10.20 -4.05
CA GLU A 163 -14.67 11.13 -2.94
C GLU A 163 -13.56 12.18 -3.01
N ALA A 164 -13.75 13.31 -2.32
CA ALA A 164 -12.70 14.32 -2.21
C ALA A 164 -11.59 13.80 -1.28
N SER A 165 -10.33 14.10 -1.63
CA SER A 165 -9.17 13.68 -0.83
C SER A 165 -9.21 14.17 0.62
N GLU A 166 -9.89 15.29 0.91
CA GLU A 166 -10.04 15.82 2.27
C GLU A 166 -11.01 14.99 3.12
N ASP A 167 -12.04 14.40 2.51
CA ASP A 167 -12.97 13.51 3.20
C ASP A 167 -12.26 12.22 3.59
N LEU A 168 -11.49 11.64 2.66
CA LEU A 168 -10.65 10.46 2.93
C LEU A 168 -9.61 10.73 4.03
N ARG A 169 -8.96 11.91 3.99
CA ARG A 169 -8.01 12.34 5.03
C ARG A 169 -8.69 12.46 6.40
N THR A 170 -9.90 13.02 6.44
CA THR A 170 -10.68 13.15 7.68
C THR A 170 -11.00 11.77 8.26
N THR A 171 -11.48 10.84 7.43
CA THR A 171 -11.76 9.46 7.84
C THR A 171 -10.50 8.74 8.31
N ALA A 172 -9.36 8.93 7.63
CA ALA A 172 -8.08 8.37 8.05
C ALA A 172 -7.61 8.92 9.41
N ILE A 173 -7.81 10.21 9.69
CA ILE A 173 -7.55 10.78 11.02
C ILE A 173 -8.42 10.10 12.08
N GLN A 174 -9.71 9.90 11.81
CA GLN A 174 -10.58 9.18 12.75
C GLN A 174 -10.14 7.73 12.96
N ALA A 175 -9.73 7.04 11.90
CA ALA A 175 -9.20 5.68 11.98
C ALA A 175 -7.96 5.61 12.90
N VAL A 176 -7.01 6.55 12.74
CA VAL A 176 -5.80 6.65 13.56
C VAL A 176 -6.15 6.96 15.03
N LEU A 177 -7.08 7.87 15.28
CA LEU A 177 -7.52 8.21 16.64
C LEU A 177 -8.27 7.05 17.33
N ALA A 178 -9.03 6.27 16.57
CA ALA A 178 -9.74 5.09 17.05
C ALA A 178 -8.81 3.88 17.23
N ALA A 179 -7.63 3.88 16.61
CA ALA A 179 -6.69 2.78 16.68
C ALA A 179 -6.13 2.61 18.09
N ARG A 180 -6.31 1.43 18.67
CA ARG A 180 -5.57 1.02 19.85
C ARG A 180 -4.20 0.54 19.40
N THR A 181 -3.13 1.07 19.98
CA THR A 181 -1.76 0.73 19.59
C THR A 181 -1.00 0.09 20.75
N MET A 182 0.06 -0.64 20.41
CA MET A 182 1.01 -1.16 21.38
C MET A 182 2.41 -1.27 20.79
N THR A 183 3.42 -0.90 21.56
CA THR A 183 4.82 -1.21 21.23
C THR A 183 5.13 -2.64 21.71
N PRO A 184 5.52 -3.58 20.83
CA PRO A 184 5.86 -4.94 21.21
C PRO A 184 7.07 -4.96 22.16
N LYS A 185 7.11 -5.93 23.09
CA LYS A 185 8.26 -6.15 23.97
C LYS A 185 9.11 -7.27 23.39
N GLY A 186 10.32 -6.95 22.94
CA GLY A 186 11.19 -7.93 22.28
C GLY A 186 10.55 -8.49 21.02
N ASP A 187 10.63 -9.81 20.85
CA ASP A 187 10.17 -10.53 19.64
C ASP A 187 8.70 -10.95 19.72
N ASP A 188 7.86 -10.18 20.40
CA ASP A 188 6.43 -10.43 20.48
C ASP A 188 5.83 -10.56 19.06
N PRO A 189 5.37 -11.76 18.64
CA PRO A 189 4.91 -11.97 17.27
C PRO A 189 3.55 -11.31 17.06
N ALA A 190 3.27 -10.93 15.81
CA ALA A 190 1.91 -10.62 15.39
C ALA A 190 1.08 -11.89 15.46
N THR A 191 -0.10 -11.81 16.08
CA THR A 191 -1.06 -12.94 16.11
C THR A 191 -2.33 -12.60 15.34
N GLN A 192 -2.45 -11.36 14.89
CA GLN A 192 -3.59 -10.84 14.16
C GLN A 192 -3.14 -9.93 13.02
N THR A 193 -3.99 -9.82 12.01
CA THR A 193 -3.96 -8.79 10.98
C THR A 193 -5.16 -7.87 11.18
N ALA A 194 -4.94 -6.56 11.10
CA ALA A 194 -5.95 -5.55 11.26
C ALA A 194 -6.30 -4.91 9.92
N LEU A 195 -7.59 -4.66 9.70
CA LEU A 195 -8.14 -3.90 8.58
C LEU A 195 -9.06 -2.81 9.13
N PHE A 196 -9.11 -1.67 8.45
CA PHE A 196 -10.09 -0.63 8.75
C PHE A 196 -11.25 -0.73 7.78
N ASP A 197 -12.47 -0.70 8.32
CA ASP A 197 -13.70 -0.64 7.57
C ASP A 197 -14.13 0.83 7.42
N PRO A 198 -14.04 1.42 6.22
CA PRO A 198 -14.41 2.82 6.01
C PRO A 198 -15.92 3.07 6.08
N GLU A 199 -16.76 2.05 5.86
CA GLU A 199 -18.22 2.19 5.88
C GLU A 199 -18.73 2.29 7.33
N PHE A 200 -18.20 1.44 8.21
CA PHE A 200 -18.58 1.42 9.63
C PHE A 200 -17.59 2.14 10.56
N GLN A 201 -16.49 2.66 10.00
CA GLN A 201 -15.42 3.38 10.70
C GLN A 201 -14.84 2.62 11.91
N GLN A 202 -14.57 1.34 11.73
CA GLN A 202 -14.09 0.46 12.80
C GLN A 202 -12.92 -0.43 12.36
N TRP A 203 -12.13 -0.86 13.35
CA TRP A 203 -11.01 -1.78 13.13
C TRP A 203 -11.47 -3.23 13.30
N HIS A 204 -11.23 -4.05 12.28
CA HIS A 204 -11.39 -5.50 12.30
C HIS A 204 -10.04 -6.14 12.63
N PHE A 205 -10.03 -7.15 13.51
CA PHE A 205 -8.82 -7.87 13.90
C PHE A 205 -9.01 -9.37 13.65
N LEU A 206 -8.31 -9.88 12.64
CA LEU A 206 -8.39 -11.26 12.18
C LEU A 206 -7.19 -12.07 12.67
N PRO A 207 -7.34 -13.35 13.06
CA PRO A 207 -6.20 -14.21 13.32
C PRO A 207 -5.24 -14.32 12.12
N VAL A 208 -3.93 -14.27 12.38
CA VAL A 208 -2.89 -14.37 11.33
C VAL A 208 -2.93 -15.70 10.56
N ALA A 209 -3.52 -16.75 11.13
CA ALA A 209 -3.73 -18.03 10.43
C ALA A 209 -4.61 -17.89 9.17
N ILE A 210 -5.48 -16.87 9.10
CA ILE A 210 -6.28 -16.56 7.91
C ILE A 210 -5.40 -15.96 6.80
N THR A 211 -4.28 -15.34 7.18
CA THR A 211 -3.45 -14.57 6.28
C THR A 211 -2.23 -15.36 5.79
N ASP A 212 -1.67 -16.27 6.60
CA ASP A 212 -0.43 -17.01 6.29
C ASP A 212 -0.60 -18.27 5.42
N ASP A 213 -1.81 -18.60 4.99
CA ASP A 213 -2.10 -19.88 4.32
C ASP A 213 -1.66 -19.95 2.83
N GLN A 214 -1.14 -18.84 2.27
CA GLN A 214 -0.66 -18.75 0.88
C GLN A 214 0.49 -17.71 0.78
N PRO A 215 1.60 -18.00 0.07
CA PRO A 215 2.62 -16.98 -0.23
C PRO A 215 2.05 -15.90 -1.18
N ILE A 216 2.50 -14.66 -1.04
CA ILE A 216 2.06 -13.51 -1.87
C ILE A 216 2.66 -13.57 -3.30
N ASN A 217 3.72 -14.34 -3.49
CA ASN A 217 4.40 -14.54 -4.77
C ASN A 217 3.98 -15.87 -5.41
N ASP A 218 3.81 -15.83 -6.74
CA ASP A 218 3.60 -17.01 -7.60
C ASP A 218 4.90 -17.78 -7.84
#